data_AF-A0A1M6XBS4-F1
#
_entry.id   AF-A0A1M6XBS4-F1
#
_cell.length_a   1.000
_cell.length_b   1.000
_cell.length_c   1.000
_cell.angle_alpha   90.00
_cell.angle_beta   90.00
_cell.angle_gamma   90.00
#
_symmetry.space_group_name_H-M   'P 1'
#
loop_
_entity.id
_entity.type
_entity.pdbx_description
1 polymer ?
#
loop_
_entity_poly.entity_id
_entity_poly.type
_entity_poly.pdbx_seq_one_letter_code
_entity_poly.pdbx_strand_id
1 'polypeptide(L)'
;MKLKIIVSKEFTKYKLPKYWIWTSLGEITLTTTKTNKKKEKLDKEFLYIDINAIDNVSFKITAPKLYTWSSAPSRAQQIVEENDIVFSNVRPYLRNIALVEKKYHNEIASTGLCVIRPFFINSKYVFYYVLGNKFINEVNSLAKGTSYPAVTNKAVFNQRIPIPSLNEQHRIVSKIEELFSELDNGVSNLKLAINQLKVYRQALLKYAFEGKLTEQWRKENNPEPAEKLLEQIKADHHQRYQQELKDWKAAVKEWEKQGKRGRKPRKPSKPTEIRNLNSELLLNKAKLPTSWLYNVLIAVIEMPKYGTSRKCTYDNSGTAVLRIPNLKSGIIDEEDLKYAFFTEDEKEPYLLKEGDILTIRSNGSVDLVGRCSIIRKINTDKLYAGYLIRLRPLANIVDSRYLLYALESQDLRTQIETKAKSTSGVNNINSGELSSLIIPLCSKDEQTEIADLIESQFSVIDNLEQTIESGLQKSEALRQSILKKAFEGKLVSQDPNDEPVSELLKRIQSEKKRYLEQKKQQKKKKRKPKKIEKMSKELSIEEVLKTSKKAMLAKDVWQKSKHKGNIEDFYKELKDIQSKIKEVKKGTESLLSLVE
;
A
#
# COMPACT_ATOMS: atom_id res chain seq x y z
N MET A 1 41.33 -25.15 22.01
CA MET A 1 39.93 -25.33 22.48
C MET A 1 39.28 -26.30 21.51
N LYS A 2 38.92 -27.52 21.96
CA LYS A 2 38.43 -28.62 21.11
C LYS A 2 37.15 -28.23 20.37
N LEU A 3 37.08 -28.52 19.07
CA LEU A 3 35.88 -28.42 18.24
C LEU A 3 34.74 -29.21 18.89
N LYS A 4 33.77 -28.53 19.50
CA LYS A 4 32.49 -29.14 19.86
C LYS A 4 31.60 -29.07 18.62
N ILE A 5 31.72 -30.06 17.75
CA ILE A 5 30.70 -30.36 16.75
C ILE A 5 29.50 -30.91 17.53
N ILE A 6 28.62 -30.01 17.98
CA ILE A 6 27.34 -30.40 18.57
C ILE A 6 26.38 -30.62 17.41
N VAL A 7 26.28 -31.88 16.96
CA VAL A 7 25.21 -32.33 16.07
C VAL A 7 23.97 -32.51 16.94
N SER A 8 23.05 -31.53 16.97
CA SER A 8 21.73 -31.76 17.56
C SER A 8 20.88 -32.62 16.61
N LYS A 9 20.11 -33.54 17.18
CA LYS A 9 19.38 -34.63 16.49
C LYS A 9 18.36 -34.18 15.43
N GLU A 10 18.00 -32.90 15.34
CA GLU A 10 17.08 -32.37 14.31
C GLU A 10 17.76 -31.99 12.98
N PHE A 11 19.09 -31.79 12.94
CA PHE A 11 19.80 -31.39 11.71
C PHE A 11 20.13 -32.55 10.75
N THR A 12 19.77 -33.78 11.11
CA THR A 12 20.03 -35.00 10.33
C THR A 12 19.15 -35.16 9.09
N LYS A 13 18.12 -34.33 8.88
CA LYS A 13 17.24 -34.40 7.69
C LYS A 13 17.81 -33.73 6.43
N TYR A 14 18.80 -32.84 6.55
CA TYR A 14 19.39 -32.14 5.39
C TYR A 14 20.85 -32.56 5.21
N LYS A 15 21.11 -33.47 4.27
CA LYS A 15 22.46 -33.87 3.89
C LYS A 15 23.11 -32.69 3.16
N LEU A 16 24.05 -32.02 3.83
CA LEU A 16 24.86 -31.00 3.19
C LEU A 16 25.77 -31.61 2.11
N PRO A 17 26.14 -30.81 1.10
CA PRO A 17 27.29 -31.11 0.24
C PRO A 17 28.54 -31.51 1.03
N LYS A 18 29.41 -32.30 0.39
CA LYS A 18 30.60 -32.89 1.02
C LYS A 18 31.50 -31.85 1.70
N TYR A 19 31.61 -30.66 1.11
CA TYR A 19 32.54 -29.62 1.57
C TYR A 19 31.88 -28.50 2.40
N TRP A 20 30.58 -28.58 2.67
CA TRP A 20 29.86 -27.56 3.41
C TRP A 20 29.82 -27.86 4.92
N ILE A 21 29.75 -26.80 5.73
CA ILE A 21 29.69 -26.92 7.20
C ILE A 21 28.56 -26.06 7.76
N TRP A 22 27.83 -26.59 8.76
CA TRP A 22 26.92 -25.79 9.59
C TRP A 22 27.70 -25.00 10.65
N THR A 23 27.52 -23.69 10.67
CA THR A 23 28.01 -22.79 11.75
C THR A 23 26.85 -21.95 12.29
N SER A 24 27.06 -21.20 13.38
CA SER A 24 26.09 -20.20 13.86
C SER A 24 26.31 -18.88 13.12
N LEU A 25 25.22 -18.14 12.86
CA LEU A 25 25.31 -16.81 12.24
C LEU A 25 26.20 -15.85 13.08
N GLY A 26 26.21 -16.02 14.40
CA GLY A 26 27.06 -15.28 15.32
C GLY A 26 28.55 -15.58 15.19
N GLU A 27 28.97 -16.75 14.71
CA GLU A 27 30.39 -17.09 14.50
C GLU A 27 30.99 -16.29 13.34
N ILE A 28 30.22 -16.10 12.27
CA ILE A 28 30.63 -15.45 11.02
C ILE A 28 30.31 -13.94 10.93
N THR A 29 29.86 -13.34 12.03
CA THR A 29 29.49 -11.91 12.08
C THR A 29 30.24 -11.14 13.15
N LEU A 30 30.34 -9.81 13.01
CA LEU A 30 30.82 -8.91 14.05
C LEU A 30 29.69 -8.33 14.88
N THR A 31 29.99 -7.99 16.13
CA THR A 31 29.07 -7.22 16.97
C THR A 31 28.96 -5.79 16.45
N THR A 32 27.73 -5.34 16.23
CA THR A 32 27.40 -3.98 15.79
C THR A 32 27.99 -2.93 16.74
N THR A 33 28.48 -1.84 16.16
CA THR A 33 28.91 -0.68 16.94
C THR A 33 27.68 0.08 17.45
N LYS A 34 27.64 0.38 18.75
CA LYS A 34 26.57 1.19 19.36
C LYS A 34 26.94 2.67 19.33
N THR A 35 25.93 3.52 19.18
CA THR A 35 26.10 4.98 19.25
C THR A 35 26.42 5.44 20.67
N ASN A 36 26.93 6.67 20.79
CA ASN A 36 27.06 7.33 22.09
C ASN A 36 26.64 8.79 21.94
N LYS A 37 25.34 9.05 22.11
CA LYS A 37 24.74 10.39 21.95
C LYS A 37 25.49 11.49 22.72
N LYS A 38 26.08 11.19 23.89
CA LYS A 38 26.85 12.17 24.68
C LYS A 38 28.15 12.65 24.00
N LYS A 39 28.63 11.94 22.98
CA LYS A 39 29.85 12.27 22.23
C LYS A 39 29.57 12.89 20.87
N GLU A 40 28.30 12.96 20.47
CA GLU A 40 27.91 13.50 19.18
C GLU A 40 27.52 14.97 19.34
N LYS A 41 27.75 15.76 18.28
CA LYS A 41 27.30 17.15 18.23
C LYS A 41 25.77 17.16 18.05
N LEU A 42 25.06 17.96 18.83
CA LEU A 42 23.59 17.93 18.88
C LEU A 42 22.92 18.34 17.56
N ASP A 43 23.58 19.20 16.81
CA ASP A 43 23.18 19.72 15.49
C ASP A 43 23.57 18.81 14.33
N LYS A 44 24.49 17.84 14.54
CA LYS A 44 24.90 16.92 13.48
C LYS A 44 23.72 16.03 13.07
N GLU A 45 23.50 15.99 11.76
CA GLU A 45 22.46 15.17 11.13
C GLU A 45 22.92 13.74 10.87
N PHE A 46 21.94 12.83 10.80
CA PHE A 46 22.10 11.46 10.35
C PHE A 46 20.76 10.92 9.80
N LEU A 47 20.84 9.91 8.96
CA LEU A 47 19.70 9.12 8.50
C LEU A 47 19.38 8.02 9.52
N TYR A 48 18.13 8.00 9.96
CA TYR A 48 17.58 7.02 10.87
C TYR A 48 16.80 5.95 10.10
N ILE A 49 17.27 4.70 10.24
CA ILE A 49 16.68 3.52 9.61
C ILE A 49 15.85 2.78 10.67
N ASP A 50 14.53 2.98 10.65
CA ASP A 50 13.57 2.19 11.41
C ASP A 50 12.98 1.06 10.55
N ILE A 51 12.04 0.29 11.10
CA ILE A 51 11.41 -0.83 10.37
C ILE A 51 10.64 -0.31 9.14
N ASN A 52 10.03 0.88 9.24
CA ASN A 52 9.23 1.47 8.16
C ASN A 52 10.10 2.05 7.03
N ALA A 53 11.39 2.27 7.29
CA ALA A 53 12.35 2.66 6.27
C ALA A 53 12.70 1.51 5.31
N ILE A 54 12.32 0.27 5.61
CA ILE A 54 12.60 -0.92 4.80
C ILE A 54 11.36 -1.28 3.98
N ASP A 55 11.54 -1.41 2.67
CA ASP A 55 10.55 -2.02 1.79
C ASP A 55 10.79 -3.53 1.74
N ASN A 56 9.82 -4.31 2.20
CA ASN A 56 9.90 -5.77 2.26
C ASN A 56 9.57 -6.46 0.93
N VAL A 57 9.25 -5.70 -0.12
CA VAL A 57 9.08 -6.21 -1.49
C VAL A 57 10.41 -6.14 -2.25
N SER A 58 11.04 -4.95 -2.28
CA SER A 58 12.36 -4.79 -2.92
C SER A 58 13.54 -5.22 -2.03
N PHE A 59 13.29 -5.45 -0.73
CA PHE A 59 14.31 -5.74 0.29
C PHE A 59 15.40 -4.66 0.37
N LYS A 60 14.98 -3.38 0.24
CA LYS A 60 15.86 -2.21 0.26
C LYS A 60 15.43 -1.20 1.33
N ILE A 61 16.39 -0.38 1.76
CA ILE A 61 16.09 0.82 2.54
C ILE A 61 15.62 1.90 1.56
N THR A 62 14.37 2.34 1.68
CA THR A 62 13.72 3.26 0.74
C THR A 62 13.29 4.57 1.39
N ALA A 63 12.95 4.57 2.68
CA ALA A 63 12.40 5.73 3.38
C ALA A 63 13.06 6.01 4.75
N PRO A 64 14.40 6.16 4.81
CA PRO A 64 15.06 6.57 6.05
C PRO A 64 14.70 8.02 6.40
N LYS A 65 14.65 8.34 7.69
CA LYS A 65 14.26 9.67 8.18
C LYS A 65 15.47 10.48 8.60
N LEU A 66 15.55 11.74 8.21
CA LEU A 66 16.61 12.64 8.65
C LEU A 66 16.34 13.10 10.09
N TYR A 67 17.36 13.02 10.95
CA TYR A 67 17.32 13.50 12.32
C TYR A 67 18.61 14.22 12.70
N THR A 68 18.52 15.13 13.64
CA THR A 68 19.66 15.66 14.40
C THR A 68 19.83 14.88 15.70
N TRP A 69 21.02 14.91 16.31
CA TRP A 69 21.21 14.26 17.61
C TRP A 69 20.35 14.86 18.73
N SER A 70 19.96 16.14 18.67
CA SER A 70 19.02 16.74 19.61
C SER A 70 17.65 16.06 19.57
N SER A 71 17.14 15.80 18.36
CA SER A 71 15.82 15.19 18.10
C SER A 71 15.85 13.65 17.97
N ALA A 72 17.03 13.03 18.06
CA ALA A 72 17.21 11.60 17.83
C ALA A 72 16.31 10.71 18.71
N PRO A 73 15.57 9.75 18.12
CA PRO A 73 14.77 8.78 18.86
C PRO A 73 15.62 7.95 19.83
N SER A 74 15.05 7.53 20.96
CA SER A 74 15.76 6.71 21.97
C SER A 74 16.27 5.38 21.41
N ARG A 75 15.63 4.86 20.35
CA ARG A 75 16.00 3.63 19.64
C ARG A 75 17.13 3.81 18.62
N ALA A 76 17.58 5.03 18.32
CA ALA A 76 18.70 5.31 17.41
C ALA A 76 20.06 4.95 18.05
N GLN A 77 20.38 3.66 18.09
CA GLN A 77 21.49 3.14 18.89
C GLN A 77 22.53 2.32 18.15
N GLN A 78 22.34 2.05 16.85
CA GLN A 78 23.16 1.08 16.11
C GLN A 78 23.76 1.74 14.88
N ILE A 79 25.09 1.76 14.78
CA ILE A 79 25.79 2.28 13.59
C ILE A 79 25.86 1.17 12.55
N VAL A 80 25.28 1.40 11.39
CA VAL A 80 25.36 0.49 10.25
C VAL A 80 26.58 0.81 9.38
N GLU A 81 27.13 -0.21 8.74
CA GLU A 81 28.22 -0.11 7.78
C GLU A 81 27.74 -0.69 6.44
N GLU A 82 28.36 -0.25 5.34
CA GLU A 82 28.14 -0.83 4.01
C GLU A 82 28.27 -2.36 4.08
N ASN A 83 27.35 -3.07 3.41
CA ASN A 83 27.22 -4.53 3.40
C ASN A 83 26.77 -5.17 4.73
N ASP A 84 26.37 -4.37 5.73
CA ASP A 84 25.54 -4.89 6.82
C ASP A 84 24.18 -5.34 6.28
N ILE A 85 23.54 -6.25 6.99
CA ILE A 85 22.15 -6.64 6.76
C ILE A 85 21.34 -6.16 7.97
N VAL A 86 20.33 -5.35 7.73
CA VAL A 86 19.34 -4.99 8.76
C VAL A 86 18.19 -5.98 8.68
N PHE A 87 17.88 -6.63 9.80
CA PHE A 87 16.81 -7.63 9.92
C PHE A 87 15.82 -7.21 11.01
N SER A 88 14.52 -7.10 10.72
CA SER A 88 13.55 -6.77 11.76
C SER A 88 13.33 -7.91 12.75
N ASN A 89 13.59 -7.62 14.02
CA ASN A 89 13.27 -8.54 15.11
C ASN A 89 11.78 -8.56 15.44
N VAL A 90 11.03 -7.54 15.01
CA VAL A 90 9.59 -7.43 15.23
C VAL A 90 8.88 -7.97 13.99
N ARG A 91 7.96 -8.91 14.20
CA ARG A 91 7.21 -9.62 13.16
C ARG A 91 8.14 -10.11 12.03
N PRO A 92 9.11 -10.99 12.35
CA PRO A 92 10.13 -11.43 11.38
C PRO A 92 9.53 -12.07 10.12
N TYR A 93 8.32 -12.64 10.20
CA TYR A 93 7.58 -13.17 9.06
C TYR A 93 7.28 -12.12 7.97
N LEU A 94 7.26 -10.82 8.29
CA LEU A 94 7.06 -9.75 7.32
C LEU A 94 8.30 -9.46 6.46
N ARG A 95 9.47 -10.03 6.79
CA ARG A 95 10.72 -9.88 6.04
C ARG A 95 11.13 -8.44 5.77
N ASN A 96 10.94 -7.56 6.76
CA ASN A 96 11.58 -6.25 6.76
C ASN A 96 13.09 -6.43 6.94
N ILE A 97 13.76 -6.71 5.83
CA ILE A 97 15.17 -7.09 5.72
C ILE A 97 15.77 -6.31 4.55
N ALA A 98 16.94 -5.71 4.76
CA ALA A 98 17.64 -5.01 3.68
C ALA A 98 19.16 -5.13 3.81
N LEU A 99 19.84 -5.09 2.67
CA LEU A 99 21.29 -4.89 2.60
C LEU A 99 21.59 -3.39 2.68
N VAL A 100 22.55 -3.00 3.52
CA VAL A 100 22.95 -1.61 3.72
C VAL A 100 23.87 -1.19 2.57
N GLU A 101 23.38 -0.30 1.72
CA GLU A 101 24.14 0.29 0.61
C GLU A 101 25.19 1.30 1.12
N LYS A 102 26.21 1.57 0.30
CA LYS A 102 27.31 2.51 0.60
C LYS A 102 26.83 3.89 1.08
N LYS A 103 25.73 4.39 0.52
CA LYS A 103 25.14 5.70 0.88
C LYS A 103 24.62 5.77 2.32
N TYR A 104 24.43 4.62 2.97
CA TYR A 104 24.00 4.51 4.37
C TYR A 104 25.14 4.12 5.31
N HIS A 105 26.38 4.10 4.84
CA HIS A 105 27.53 3.78 5.68
C HIS A 105 27.69 4.83 6.81
N ASN A 106 27.86 4.37 8.05
CA ASN A 106 27.86 5.16 9.29
C ASN A 106 26.53 5.80 9.70
N GLU A 107 25.42 5.44 9.05
CA GLU A 107 24.08 5.87 9.47
C GLU A 107 23.54 5.05 10.64
N ILE A 108 22.37 5.44 11.17
CA ILE A 108 21.88 4.92 12.44
C ILE A 108 20.62 4.06 12.28
N ALA A 109 20.72 2.78 12.63
CA ALA A 109 19.58 1.87 12.69
C ALA A 109 18.91 1.84 14.07
N SER A 110 17.59 1.62 14.05
CA SER A 110 16.76 1.37 15.23
C SER A 110 17.18 0.12 15.98
N THR A 111 17.01 0.09 17.31
CA THR A 111 17.10 -1.14 18.12
C THR A 111 16.03 -2.18 17.79
N GLY A 112 14.98 -1.81 17.06
CA GLY A 112 14.01 -2.77 16.51
C GLY A 112 14.58 -3.68 15.42
N LEU A 113 15.74 -3.32 14.87
CA LEU A 113 16.47 -4.08 13.86
C LEU A 113 17.66 -4.81 14.48
N CYS A 114 17.92 -6.04 14.05
CA CYS A 114 19.17 -6.74 14.24
C CYS A 114 20.11 -6.38 13.09
N VAL A 115 21.24 -5.75 13.40
CA VAL A 115 22.29 -5.46 12.40
C VAL A 115 23.23 -6.65 12.35
N ILE A 116 23.13 -7.45 11.30
CA ILE A 116 23.99 -8.58 11.01
C ILE A 116 25.15 -8.05 10.18
N ARG A 117 26.37 -8.13 10.71
CA ARG A 117 27.60 -7.66 10.05
C ARG A 117 28.45 -8.84 9.62
N PRO A 118 28.32 -9.37 8.39
CA PRO A 118 29.13 -10.47 7.93
C PRO A 118 30.62 -10.10 7.93
N PHE A 119 31.49 -11.05 8.26
CA PHE A 119 32.93 -10.79 8.40
C PHE A 119 33.76 -11.89 7.75
N PHE A 120 34.58 -11.51 6.75
CA PHE A 120 35.31 -12.45 5.88
C PHE A 120 34.39 -13.50 5.21
N ILE A 121 33.14 -13.12 4.95
CA ILE A 121 32.15 -13.93 4.27
C ILE A 121 31.32 -13.03 3.34
N ASN A 122 30.79 -13.57 2.24
CA ASN A 122 30.01 -12.79 1.30
C ASN A 122 28.70 -12.30 1.94
N SER A 123 28.52 -10.98 2.07
CA SER A 123 27.32 -10.40 2.68
C SER A 123 26.04 -10.72 1.92
N LYS A 124 26.08 -10.77 0.58
CA LYS A 124 24.91 -11.13 -0.23
C LYS A 124 24.49 -12.59 0.00
N TYR A 125 25.45 -13.48 0.22
CA TYR A 125 25.15 -14.88 0.57
C TYR A 125 24.36 -14.96 1.89
N VAL A 126 24.81 -14.25 2.92
CA VAL A 126 24.11 -14.16 4.21
C VAL A 126 22.74 -13.48 4.05
N PHE A 127 22.66 -12.43 3.24
CA PHE A 127 21.42 -11.71 2.94
C PHE A 127 20.37 -12.64 2.32
N TYR A 128 20.70 -13.37 1.27
CA TYR A 128 19.79 -14.33 0.65
C TYR A 128 19.41 -15.48 1.59
N TYR A 129 20.30 -15.88 2.50
CA TYR A 129 19.99 -16.90 3.50
C TYR A 129 18.90 -16.43 4.46
N VAL A 130 19.04 -15.22 5.01
CA VAL A 130 18.06 -14.68 5.96
C VAL A 130 16.74 -14.32 5.30
N LEU A 131 16.72 -14.17 3.97
CA LEU A 131 15.50 -14.06 3.16
C LEU A 131 14.79 -15.39 2.90
N GLY A 132 15.40 -16.54 3.19
CA GLY A 132 14.80 -17.86 2.92
C GLY A 132 13.76 -18.29 3.95
N ASN A 133 12.73 -19.01 3.51
CA ASN A 133 11.68 -19.58 4.39
C ASN A 133 12.24 -20.36 5.58
N LYS A 134 13.34 -21.12 5.39
CA LYS A 134 13.97 -21.90 6.46
C LYS A 134 14.36 -21.01 7.65
N PHE A 135 15.16 -19.97 7.40
CA PHE A 135 15.61 -19.04 8.43
C PHE A 135 14.44 -18.27 9.06
N ILE A 136 13.51 -17.76 8.24
CA ILE A 136 12.36 -17.01 8.75
C ILE A 136 11.49 -17.86 9.66
N ASN A 137 11.20 -19.11 9.30
CA ASN A 137 10.37 -20.01 10.10
C ASN A 137 11.06 -20.37 11.42
N GLU A 138 12.36 -20.68 11.38
CA GLU A 138 13.15 -20.96 12.58
C GLU A 138 13.16 -19.77 13.54
N VAL A 139 13.44 -18.56 13.05
CA VAL A 139 13.40 -17.34 13.87
C VAL A 139 11.99 -17.06 14.38
N ASN A 140 10.97 -17.13 13.53
CA ASN A 140 9.59 -16.83 13.89
C ASN A 140 9.03 -17.78 14.95
N SER A 141 9.45 -19.05 14.96
CA SER A 141 9.09 -20.03 15.99
C SER A 141 9.55 -19.63 17.41
N LEU A 142 10.56 -18.76 17.50
CA LEU A 142 11.12 -18.25 18.75
C LEU A 142 10.50 -16.90 19.17
N ALA A 143 9.60 -16.34 18.35
CA ALA A 143 8.99 -15.05 18.61
C ALA A 143 8.00 -15.13 19.77
N LYS A 144 8.00 -14.11 20.63
CA LYS A 144 7.10 -14.00 21.79
C LYS A 144 6.21 -12.76 21.67
N GLY A 145 4.98 -12.86 22.17
CA GLY A 145 3.98 -11.79 22.19
C GLY A 145 2.86 -12.01 21.17
N THR A 146 1.64 -11.64 21.54
CA THR A 146 0.43 -11.84 20.72
C THR A 146 0.28 -10.77 19.63
N SER A 147 0.31 -9.48 19.98
CA SER A 147 0.07 -8.39 19.02
C SER A 147 1.34 -7.92 18.27
N TYR A 148 2.51 -8.05 18.89
CA TYR A 148 3.81 -7.65 18.32
C TYR A 148 4.86 -8.74 18.59
N PRO A 149 4.76 -9.89 17.91
CA PRO A 149 5.70 -10.98 18.10
C PRO A 149 7.12 -10.50 17.80
N ALA A 150 8.04 -10.69 18.75
CA ALA A 150 9.42 -10.23 18.62
C ALA A 150 10.42 -11.30 19.04
N VAL A 151 11.60 -11.26 18.42
CA VAL A 151 12.76 -12.10 18.75
C VAL A 151 13.91 -11.29 19.29
N THR A 152 14.82 -11.93 20.02
CA THR A 152 16.05 -11.27 20.49
C THR A 152 17.15 -11.37 19.44
N ASN A 153 18.07 -10.40 19.38
CA ASN A 153 19.28 -10.50 18.55
C ASN A 153 20.04 -11.81 18.80
N LYS A 154 20.09 -12.27 20.07
CA LYS A 154 20.73 -13.54 20.43
C LYS A 154 20.06 -14.73 19.73
N ALA A 155 18.73 -14.74 19.63
CA ALA A 155 18.00 -15.77 18.91
C ALA A 155 18.35 -15.77 17.41
N VAL A 156 18.44 -14.59 16.78
CA VAL A 156 18.86 -14.44 15.37
C VAL A 156 20.29 -14.95 15.16
N PHE A 157 21.26 -14.51 15.98
CA PHE A 157 22.66 -14.91 15.83
C PHE A 157 22.93 -16.39 16.19
N ASN A 158 22.06 -17.01 16.99
CA ASN A 158 22.15 -18.44 17.31
C ASN A 158 21.63 -19.34 16.18
N GLN A 159 20.92 -18.79 15.19
CA GLN A 159 20.47 -19.59 14.05
C GLN A 159 21.66 -20.17 13.29
N ARG A 160 21.46 -21.37 12.77
CA ARG A 160 22.47 -22.05 11.98
C ARG A 160 22.41 -21.56 10.54
N ILE A 161 23.56 -21.54 9.89
CA ILE A 161 23.70 -21.23 8.46
C ILE A 161 24.68 -22.23 7.83
N PRO A 162 24.37 -22.77 6.65
CA PRO A 162 25.26 -23.68 5.96
C PRO A 162 26.25 -22.86 5.15
N ILE A 163 27.55 -23.10 5.31
CA ILE A 163 28.61 -22.30 4.69
C ILE A 163 29.44 -23.14 3.73
N PRO A 164 29.55 -22.72 2.46
CA PRO A 164 30.53 -23.22 1.50
C PRO A 164 31.78 -22.33 1.43
N SER A 165 32.71 -22.69 0.54
CA SER A 165 33.92 -21.89 0.26
C SER A 165 33.53 -20.47 -0.16
N LEU A 166 34.42 -19.49 -0.02
CA LEU A 166 34.10 -18.11 -0.41
C LEU A 166 33.78 -18.03 -1.92
N ASN A 167 34.51 -18.76 -2.76
CA ASN A 167 34.29 -18.83 -4.20
C ASN A 167 32.91 -19.42 -4.53
N GLU A 168 32.51 -20.51 -3.87
CA GLU A 168 31.19 -21.11 -4.08
C GLU A 168 30.07 -20.17 -3.61
N GLN A 169 30.26 -19.40 -2.53
CA GLN A 169 29.31 -18.35 -2.14
C GLN A 169 29.11 -17.32 -3.26
N HIS A 170 30.19 -16.89 -3.93
CA HIS A 170 30.08 -15.99 -5.07
C HIS A 170 29.30 -16.62 -6.24
N ARG A 171 29.57 -17.89 -6.58
CA ARG A 171 28.83 -18.61 -7.63
C ARG A 171 27.34 -18.74 -7.29
N ILE A 172 27.00 -19.07 -6.03
CA ILE A 172 25.62 -19.15 -5.55
C ILE A 172 24.92 -17.79 -5.67
N VAL A 173 25.55 -16.72 -5.16
CA VAL A 173 24.99 -15.37 -5.22
C VAL A 173 24.76 -14.94 -6.67
N SER A 174 25.74 -15.15 -7.54
CA SER A 174 25.61 -14.84 -8.97
C SER A 174 24.41 -15.58 -9.59
N LYS A 175 24.24 -16.87 -9.28
CA LYS A 175 23.12 -17.65 -9.83
C LYS A 175 21.76 -17.27 -9.24
N ILE A 176 21.70 -16.89 -7.97
CA ILE A 176 20.47 -16.34 -7.36
C ILE A 176 20.10 -15.02 -8.05
N GLU A 177 21.05 -14.11 -8.23
CA GLU A 177 20.82 -12.80 -8.85
C GLU A 177 20.35 -12.93 -10.30
N GLU A 178 20.97 -13.82 -11.08
CA GLU A 178 20.55 -14.17 -12.45
C GLU A 178 19.08 -14.62 -12.48
N LEU A 179 18.74 -15.66 -11.71
CA LEU A 179 17.38 -16.23 -11.70
C LEU A 179 16.34 -15.27 -11.11
N PHE A 180 16.72 -14.45 -10.13
CA PHE A 180 15.82 -13.44 -9.56
C PHE A 180 15.56 -12.32 -10.56
N SER A 181 16.56 -11.90 -11.34
CA SER A 181 16.36 -10.90 -12.38
C SER A 181 15.42 -11.41 -13.47
N GLU A 182 15.54 -12.67 -13.91
CA GLU A 182 14.61 -13.28 -14.86
C GLU A 182 13.19 -13.33 -14.30
N LEU A 183 13.06 -13.73 -13.04
CA LEU A 183 11.78 -13.81 -12.35
C LEU A 183 11.12 -12.42 -12.19
N ASP A 184 11.90 -11.40 -11.83
CA ASP A 184 11.43 -10.02 -11.68
C ASP A 184 10.94 -9.45 -13.02
N ASN A 185 11.63 -9.75 -14.12
CA ASN A 185 11.17 -9.41 -15.47
C ASN A 185 9.83 -10.10 -15.80
N GLY A 186 9.71 -11.40 -15.49
CA GLY A 186 8.45 -12.13 -15.67
C GLY A 186 7.29 -11.53 -14.86
N VAL A 187 7.52 -11.23 -13.58
CA VAL A 187 6.53 -10.58 -12.71
C VAL A 187 6.14 -9.19 -13.24
N SER A 188 7.10 -8.42 -13.74
CA SER A 188 6.84 -7.11 -14.34
C SER A 188 5.93 -7.24 -15.57
N ASN A 189 6.23 -8.18 -16.47
CA ASN A 189 5.41 -8.44 -17.67
C ASN A 189 3.98 -8.88 -17.31
N LEU A 190 3.83 -9.75 -16.30
CA LEU A 190 2.51 -10.15 -15.79
C LEU A 190 1.71 -8.96 -15.25
N LYS A 191 2.34 -8.05 -14.50
CA LYS A 191 1.69 -6.82 -14.00
C LYS A 191 1.32 -5.87 -15.13
N LEU A 192 2.14 -5.76 -16.17
CA LEU A 192 1.81 -4.98 -17.37
C LEU A 192 0.61 -5.57 -18.11
N ALA A 193 0.53 -6.89 -18.24
CA ALA A 193 -0.60 -7.58 -18.87
C ALA A 193 -1.92 -7.29 -18.13
N ILE A 194 -1.94 -7.28 -16.79
CA ILE A 194 -3.14 -6.90 -16.00
C ILE A 194 -3.61 -5.48 -16.38
N ASN A 195 -2.69 -4.53 -16.50
CA ASN A 195 -3.06 -3.16 -16.88
C ASN A 195 -3.56 -3.08 -18.33
N GLN A 196 -2.98 -3.85 -19.24
CA GLN A 196 -3.44 -3.94 -20.63
C GLN A 196 -4.85 -4.54 -20.73
N LEU A 197 -5.18 -5.57 -19.93
CA LEU A 197 -6.52 -6.16 -19.89
C LEU A 197 -7.58 -5.14 -19.46
N LYS A 198 -7.27 -4.25 -18.50
CA LYS A 198 -8.18 -3.16 -18.12
C LYS A 198 -8.46 -2.19 -19.27
N VAL A 199 -7.42 -1.81 -20.00
CA VAL A 199 -7.55 -0.93 -21.18
C VAL A 199 -8.32 -1.63 -22.30
N TYR A 200 -8.04 -2.91 -22.53
CA TYR A 200 -8.75 -3.74 -23.51
C TYR A 200 -10.24 -3.84 -23.19
N ARG A 201 -10.61 -4.05 -21.92
CA ARG A 201 -12.02 -4.09 -21.48
C ARG A 201 -12.77 -2.81 -21.82
N GLN A 202 -12.15 -1.65 -21.56
CA GLN A 202 -12.72 -0.35 -21.89
C GLN A 202 -12.82 -0.12 -23.40
N ALA A 203 -11.80 -0.51 -24.16
CA ALA A 203 -11.79 -0.40 -25.61
C ALA A 203 -12.86 -1.29 -26.26
N LEU A 204 -13.04 -2.52 -25.74
CA LEU A 204 -14.07 -3.44 -26.20
C LEU A 204 -15.47 -2.85 -26.04
N LEU A 205 -15.81 -2.36 -24.83
CA LEU A 205 -17.10 -1.70 -24.60
C LEU A 205 -17.28 -0.47 -25.48
N LYS A 206 -16.23 0.36 -25.62
CA LYS A 206 -16.28 1.51 -26.53
C LYS A 206 -16.59 1.06 -27.97
N TYR A 207 -15.91 0.05 -28.48
CA TYR A 207 -16.12 -0.43 -29.85
C TYR A 207 -17.47 -1.10 -30.03
N ALA A 208 -17.98 -1.80 -29.02
CA ALA A 208 -19.32 -2.35 -29.01
C ALA A 208 -20.36 -1.25 -29.23
N PHE A 209 -20.32 -0.18 -28.43
CA PHE A 209 -21.33 0.88 -28.45
C PHE A 209 -21.08 2.00 -29.47
N GLU A 210 -20.00 1.90 -30.26
CA GLU A 210 -19.77 2.65 -31.50
C GLU A 210 -20.14 1.82 -32.75
N GLY A 211 -20.62 0.57 -32.58
CA GLY A 211 -20.99 -0.34 -33.66
C GLY A 211 -19.82 -0.96 -34.41
N LYS A 212 -18.59 -0.82 -33.91
CA LYS A 212 -17.38 -1.38 -34.54
C LYS A 212 -17.26 -2.89 -34.27
N LEU A 213 -17.73 -3.35 -33.11
CA LEU A 213 -17.62 -4.76 -32.72
C LEU A 213 -18.40 -5.69 -33.68
N THR A 214 -19.55 -5.23 -34.17
CA THR A 214 -20.45 -5.96 -35.07
C THR A 214 -20.40 -5.49 -36.52
N GLU A 215 -19.36 -4.75 -36.92
CA GLU A 215 -19.29 -4.21 -38.29
C GLU A 215 -19.39 -5.31 -39.36
N GLN A 216 -18.70 -6.43 -39.16
CA GLN A 216 -18.75 -7.56 -40.08
C GLN A 216 -20.12 -8.25 -40.07
N TRP A 217 -20.66 -8.52 -38.88
CA TRP A 217 -22.01 -9.09 -38.72
C TRP A 217 -23.06 -8.26 -39.45
N ARG A 218 -22.98 -6.93 -39.40
CA ARG A 218 -23.90 -6.03 -40.11
C ARG A 218 -23.82 -6.17 -41.64
N LYS A 219 -22.62 -6.40 -42.19
CA LYS A 219 -22.44 -6.63 -43.64
C LYS A 219 -23.08 -7.94 -44.10
N GLU A 220 -23.07 -8.94 -43.24
CA GLU A 220 -23.57 -10.29 -43.53
C GLU A 220 -25.08 -10.42 -43.33
N ASN A 221 -25.64 -9.71 -42.34
CA ASN A 221 -27.04 -9.87 -41.93
C ASN A 221 -27.96 -8.73 -42.41
N ASN A 222 -27.39 -7.61 -42.87
CA ASN A 222 -28.13 -6.43 -43.36
C ASN A 222 -29.30 -6.03 -42.44
N PRO A 223 -29.02 -5.65 -41.18
CA PRO A 223 -30.06 -5.38 -40.19
C PRO A 223 -30.95 -4.21 -40.61
N GLU A 224 -32.15 -4.20 -40.06
CA GLU A 224 -33.15 -3.18 -40.35
C GLU A 224 -32.65 -1.76 -40.02
N PRO A 225 -33.09 -0.72 -40.76
CA PRO A 225 -32.74 0.66 -40.47
C PRO A 225 -33.23 1.12 -39.09
N ALA A 226 -32.56 2.12 -38.53
CA ALA A 226 -32.84 2.64 -37.20
C ALA A 226 -34.28 3.19 -37.07
N GLU A 227 -34.84 3.69 -38.16
CA GLU A 227 -36.21 4.22 -38.26
C GLU A 227 -37.25 3.17 -37.86
N LYS A 228 -37.05 1.91 -38.27
CA LYS A 228 -37.99 0.82 -37.95
C LYS A 228 -37.97 0.48 -36.46
N LEU A 229 -36.79 0.48 -35.83
CA LEU A 229 -36.68 0.34 -34.39
C LEU A 229 -37.38 1.49 -33.65
N LEU A 230 -37.22 2.73 -34.15
CA LEU A 230 -37.89 3.89 -33.56
C LEU A 230 -39.42 3.78 -33.65
N GLU A 231 -39.95 3.28 -34.76
CA GLU A 231 -41.39 3.01 -34.93
C GLU A 231 -41.87 1.94 -33.96
N GLN A 232 -41.12 0.84 -33.80
CA GLN A 232 -41.43 -0.21 -32.83
C GLN A 232 -41.46 0.34 -31.39
N ILE A 233 -40.46 1.15 -31.02
CA ILE A 233 -40.40 1.81 -29.71
C ILE A 233 -41.63 2.70 -29.49
N LYS A 234 -42.01 3.52 -30.48
CA LYS A 234 -43.19 4.39 -30.41
C LYS A 234 -44.49 3.59 -30.27
N ALA A 235 -44.63 2.51 -31.04
CA ALA A 235 -45.81 1.65 -31.03
C ALA A 235 -45.97 0.94 -29.68
N ASP A 236 -44.89 0.36 -29.14
CA ASP A 236 -44.88 -0.30 -27.83
C ASP A 236 -45.26 0.69 -26.72
N HIS A 237 -44.65 1.87 -26.73
CA HIS A 237 -44.90 2.89 -25.72
C HIS A 237 -46.34 3.43 -25.78
N HIS A 238 -46.95 3.50 -26.98
CA HIS A 238 -48.36 3.81 -27.15
C HIS A 238 -49.25 2.69 -26.59
N GLN A 239 -49.00 1.44 -26.98
CA GLN A 239 -49.77 0.29 -26.54
C GLN A 239 -49.75 0.14 -25.01
N ARG A 240 -48.57 0.24 -24.40
CA ARG A 240 -48.42 0.17 -22.94
C ARG A 240 -49.17 1.29 -22.24
N TYR A 241 -49.10 2.52 -22.75
CA TYR A 241 -49.85 3.63 -22.15
C TYR A 241 -51.36 3.41 -22.21
N GLN A 242 -51.88 2.88 -23.32
CA GLN A 242 -53.31 2.53 -23.42
C GLN A 242 -53.70 1.44 -22.43
N GLN A 243 -52.84 0.43 -22.25
CA GLN A 243 -53.05 -0.64 -21.28
C GLN A 243 -53.03 -0.09 -19.84
N GLU A 244 -52.04 0.73 -19.47
CA GLU A 244 -51.96 1.38 -18.17
C GLU A 244 -53.19 2.28 -17.89
N LEU A 245 -53.70 2.98 -18.91
CA LEU A 245 -54.93 3.77 -18.79
C LEU A 245 -56.16 2.88 -18.55
N LYS A 246 -56.23 1.72 -19.19
CA LYS A 246 -57.31 0.74 -19.01
C LYS A 246 -57.26 0.16 -17.59
N ASP A 247 -56.09 -0.25 -17.13
CA ASP A 247 -55.88 -0.82 -15.80
C ASP A 247 -56.14 0.22 -14.70
N TRP A 248 -55.69 1.45 -14.91
CA TRP A 248 -56.01 2.56 -14.01
C TRP A 248 -57.51 2.82 -13.91
N LYS A 249 -58.24 2.83 -15.03
CA LYS A 249 -59.71 2.99 -15.01
C LYS A 249 -60.39 1.84 -14.25
N ALA A 250 -59.94 0.60 -14.45
CA ALA A 250 -60.46 -0.56 -13.74
C ALA A 250 -60.19 -0.47 -12.23
N ALA A 251 -58.96 -0.12 -11.83
CA ALA A 251 -58.57 0.07 -10.44
C ALA A 251 -59.35 1.20 -9.75
N VAL A 252 -59.59 2.33 -10.45
CA VAL A 252 -60.42 3.43 -9.92
C VAL A 252 -61.86 2.96 -9.69
N LYS A 253 -62.44 2.20 -10.62
CA LYS A 253 -63.79 1.65 -10.48
C LYS A 253 -63.90 0.71 -9.28
N GLU A 254 -62.89 -0.13 -9.06
CA GLU A 254 -62.84 -1.04 -7.92
C GLU A 254 -62.67 -0.28 -6.59
N TRP A 255 -61.78 0.72 -6.56
CA TRP A 255 -61.61 1.61 -5.40
C TRP A 255 -62.91 2.34 -5.04
N GLU A 256 -63.70 2.76 -6.02
CA GLU A 256 -65.03 3.35 -5.81
C GLU A 256 -66.02 2.34 -5.22
N LYS A 257 -66.06 1.10 -5.74
CA LYS A 257 -66.90 0.02 -5.20
C LYS A 257 -66.57 -0.34 -3.75
N GLN A 258 -65.29 -0.28 -3.38
CA GLN A 258 -64.82 -0.54 -2.02
C GLN A 258 -65.02 0.64 -1.06
N GLY A 259 -65.85 1.62 -1.44
CA GLY A 259 -66.19 2.77 -0.61
C GLY A 259 -65.06 3.79 -0.47
N LYS A 260 -64.20 3.91 -1.48
CA LYS A 260 -63.07 4.87 -1.52
C LYS A 260 -62.06 4.68 -0.39
N ARG A 261 -61.94 3.46 0.14
CA ARG A 261 -60.97 3.12 1.19
C ARG A 261 -59.55 3.13 0.63
N GLY A 262 -58.59 3.66 1.40
CA GLY A 262 -57.19 3.75 0.99
C GLY A 262 -56.91 4.82 -0.08
N ARG A 263 -55.72 4.75 -0.69
CA ARG A 263 -55.23 5.77 -1.62
C ARG A 263 -55.86 5.59 -3.01
N LYS A 264 -56.45 6.66 -3.56
CA LYS A 264 -56.98 6.67 -4.94
C LYS A 264 -55.88 6.26 -5.95
N PRO A 265 -56.17 5.31 -6.87
CA PRO A 265 -55.24 4.96 -7.94
C PRO A 265 -54.83 6.18 -8.76
N ARG A 266 -53.52 6.35 -8.97
CA ARG A 266 -52.96 7.49 -9.71
C ARG A 266 -53.07 7.26 -11.21
N LYS A 267 -53.50 8.28 -11.93
CA LYS A 267 -53.56 8.24 -13.39
C LYS A 267 -52.13 8.10 -13.95
N PRO A 268 -51.90 7.22 -14.94
CA PRO A 268 -50.60 7.11 -15.58
C PRO A 268 -50.25 8.42 -16.30
N SER A 269 -48.99 8.83 -16.17
CA SER A 269 -48.45 10.00 -16.85
C SER A 269 -48.46 9.78 -18.35
N LYS A 270 -48.66 10.86 -19.13
CA LYS A 270 -48.49 10.77 -20.58
C LYS A 270 -47.06 10.34 -20.91
N PRO A 271 -46.86 9.44 -21.89
CA PRO A 271 -45.55 9.12 -22.43
C PRO A 271 -44.75 10.36 -22.76
N THR A 272 -43.46 10.35 -22.43
CA THR A 272 -42.51 11.30 -22.98
C THR A 272 -42.50 11.13 -24.50
N GLU A 273 -42.53 12.23 -25.24
CA GLU A 273 -42.55 12.15 -26.70
C GLU A 273 -41.20 11.63 -27.22
N ILE A 274 -41.23 10.48 -27.87
CA ILE A 274 -40.03 9.82 -28.40
C ILE A 274 -39.71 10.48 -29.75
N ARG A 275 -38.88 11.52 -29.70
CA ARG A 275 -38.40 12.26 -30.88
C ARG A 275 -36.94 11.92 -31.17
N ASN A 276 -36.52 12.22 -32.39
CA ASN A 276 -35.09 12.27 -32.71
C ASN A 276 -34.41 13.27 -31.77
N LEU A 277 -33.31 12.84 -31.15
CA LEU A 277 -32.50 13.73 -30.32
C LEU A 277 -32.00 14.89 -31.19
N ASN A 278 -32.03 16.10 -30.65
CA ASN A 278 -31.54 17.27 -31.36
C ASN A 278 -30.01 17.17 -31.56
N SER A 279 -29.50 17.86 -32.58
CA SER A 279 -28.08 17.86 -32.93
C SER A 279 -27.17 18.35 -31.80
N GLU A 280 -27.67 19.22 -30.92
CA GLU A 280 -26.94 19.74 -29.76
C GLU A 280 -26.67 18.67 -28.69
N LEU A 281 -27.62 17.78 -28.39
CA LEU A 281 -27.43 16.66 -27.45
C LEU A 281 -26.47 15.58 -27.99
N LEU A 282 -26.16 15.62 -29.28
CA LEU A 282 -25.29 14.67 -29.97
C LEU A 282 -23.91 15.24 -30.32
N LEU A 283 -23.63 16.52 -30.01
CA LEU A 283 -22.46 17.25 -30.50
C LEU A 283 -21.10 16.60 -30.16
N ASN A 284 -21.04 15.81 -29.09
CA ASN A 284 -19.84 15.12 -28.60
C ASN A 284 -19.97 13.58 -28.62
N LYS A 285 -20.95 13.05 -29.35
CA LYS A 285 -21.18 11.60 -29.45
C LYS A 285 -20.51 11.00 -30.67
N ALA A 286 -20.18 9.72 -30.58
CA ALA A 286 -19.62 8.99 -31.69
C ALA A 286 -20.62 8.92 -32.85
N LYS A 287 -20.09 8.87 -34.08
CA LYS A 287 -20.91 8.58 -35.25
C LYS A 287 -21.31 7.10 -35.21
N LEU A 288 -22.60 6.85 -35.12
CA LEU A 288 -23.15 5.49 -35.13
C LEU A 288 -23.34 5.00 -36.57
N PRO A 289 -23.44 3.66 -36.76
CA PRO A 289 -23.95 3.07 -38.00
C PRO A 289 -25.30 3.63 -38.43
N THR A 290 -25.61 3.57 -39.72
CA THR A 290 -26.91 4.01 -40.27
C THR A 290 -28.10 3.18 -39.76
N SER A 291 -27.88 1.92 -39.38
CA SER A 291 -28.89 1.06 -38.77
C SER A 291 -29.09 1.32 -37.27
N TRP A 292 -28.37 2.29 -36.69
CA TRP A 292 -28.40 2.60 -35.26
C TRP A 292 -28.95 4.02 -35.03
N LEU A 293 -29.47 4.25 -33.83
CA LEU A 293 -29.85 5.59 -33.37
C LEU A 293 -29.48 5.81 -31.91
N TYR A 294 -29.42 7.08 -31.50
CA TYR A 294 -29.42 7.43 -30.09
C TYR A 294 -30.84 7.69 -29.59
N ASN A 295 -31.15 7.25 -28.38
CA ASN A 295 -32.41 7.58 -27.71
C ASN A 295 -32.21 7.75 -26.20
N VAL A 296 -33.21 8.27 -25.50
CA VAL A 296 -33.20 8.34 -24.03
C VAL A 296 -33.50 6.97 -23.42
N LEU A 297 -32.85 6.65 -22.30
CA LEU A 297 -32.99 5.36 -21.63
C LEU A 297 -34.46 5.02 -21.32
N ILE A 298 -35.27 6.01 -20.91
CA ILE A 298 -36.69 5.80 -20.61
C ILE A 298 -37.52 5.28 -21.79
N ALA A 299 -37.04 5.42 -23.02
CA ALA A 299 -37.73 4.90 -24.21
C ALA A 299 -37.70 3.36 -24.27
N VAL A 300 -36.76 2.70 -23.58
CA VAL A 300 -36.55 1.25 -23.65
C VAL A 300 -36.68 0.53 -22.31
N ILE A 301 -37.12 1.24 -21.26
CA ILE A 301 -37.36 0.67 -19.93
C ILE A 301 -38.73 1.09 -19.39
N GLU A 302 -39.28 0.33 -18.44
CA GLU A 302 -40.36 0.83 -17.59
C GLU A 302 -39.85 1.97 -16.68
N MET A 303 -40.79 2.75 -16.12
CA MET A 303 -40.48 3.78 -15.14
C MET A 303 -39.59 3.22 -14.00
N PRO A 304 -38.39 3.80 -13.77
CA PRO A 304 -37.49 3.32 -12.73
C PRO A 304 -38.14 3.33 -11.35
N LYS A 305 -37.95 2.27 -10.56
CA LYS A 305 -38.53 2.15 -9.21
C LYS A 305 -37.45 2.05 -8.14
N TYR A 306 -37.58 2.87 -7.10
CA TYR A 306 -36.75 2.79 -5.89
C TYR A 306 -37.11 1.55 -5.07
N GLY A 307 -36.13 1.03 -4.34
CA GLY A 307 -36.33 -0.08 -3.42
C GLY A 307 -36.97 0.32 -2.09
N THR A 308 -37.11 -0.65 -1.20
CA THR A 308 -37.72 -0.47 0.13
C THR A 308 -36.81 0.26 1.11
N SER A 309 -37.40 1.11 1.97
CA SER A 309 -36.72 1.75 3.09
C SER A 309 -36.75 0.92 4.38
N ARG A 310 -37.32 -0.29 4.34
CA ARG A 310 -37.45 -1.13 5.53
C ARG A 310 -36.08 -1.52 6.09
N LYS A 311 -35.93 -1.38 7.41
CA LYS A 311 -34.71 -1.77 8.12
C LYS A 311 -34.56 -3.29 8.08
N CYS A 312 -33.42 -3.75 7.57
CA CYS A 312 -33.11 -5.17 7.44
C CYS A 312 -32.08 -5.62 8.47
N THR A 313 -32.17 -6.88 8.90
CA THR A 313 -31.28 -7.50 9.90
C THR A 313 -30.61 -8.76 9.33
N TYR A 314 -29.69 -9.35 10.10
CA TYR A 314 -29.04 -10.63 9.78
C TYR A 314 -29.83 -11.85 10.26
N ASP A 315 -30.97 -11.62 10.89
CA ASP A 315 -31.94 -12.68 11.14
C ASP A 315 -32.45 -13.15 9.77
N ASN A 316 -32.39 -14.46 9.50
CA ASN A 316 -32.78 -15.04 8.22
C ASN A 316 -34.29 -15.27 8.10
N SER A 317 -35.07 -14.72 9.04
CA SER A 317 -36.52 -14.72 8.98
C SER A 317 -37.06 -13.61 8.06
N GLY A 318 -38.05 -13.95 7.22
CA GLY A 318 -38.68 -13.04 6.26
C GLY A 318 -38.11 -13.12 4.85
N THR A 319 -38.10 -12.00 4.12
CA THR A 319 -37.66 -11.93 2.71
C THR A 319 -36.30 -11.25 2.60
N ALA A 320 -35.41 -11.83 1.80
CA ALA A 320 -34.08 -11.28 1.54
C ALA A 320 -34.17 -9.96 0.76
N VAL A 321 -33.30 -9.01 1.12
CA VAL A 321 -33.22 -7.68 0.50
C VAL A 321 -31.80 -7.44 0.00
N LEU A 322 -31.68 -7.26 -1.32
CA LEU A 322 -30.44 -6.92 -2.02
C LEU A 322 -30.00 -5.49 -1.70
N ARG A 323 -28.71 -5.33 -1.46
CA ARG A 323 -28.04 -4.09 -1.03
C ARG A 323 -26.83 -3.80 -1.92
N ILE A 324 -26.20 -2.64 -1.73
CA ILE A 324 -25.00 -2.23 -2.49
C ILE A 324 -23.92 -3.31 -2.51
N PRO A 325 -23.55 -3.97 -1.39
CA PRO A 325 -22.53 -5.02 -1.41
C PRO A 325 -22.88 -6.25 -2.25
N ASN A 326 -24.17 -6.46 -2.54
CA ASN A 326 -24.66 -7.57 -3.35
C ASN A 326 -24.56 -7.30 -4.86
N LEU A 327 -24.23 -6.08 -5.29
CA LEU A 327 -24.02 -5.74 -6.71
C LEU A 327 -22.52 -5.81 -7.00
N LYS A 328 -22.06 -6.85 -7.69
CA LYS A 328 -20.64 -7.07 -8.00
C LYS A 328 -20.47 -7.34 -9.50
N SER A 329 -19.76 -6.46 -10.20
CA SER A 329 -19.31 -6.67 -11.59
C SER A 329 -20.42 -7.16 -12.55
N GLY A 330 -21.59 -6.51 -12.51
CA GLY A 330 -22.71 -6.89 -13.37
C GLY A 330 -23.57 -8.06 -12.88
N ILE A 331 -23.18 -8.77 -11.82
CA ILE A 331 -23.92 -9.90 -11.24
C ILE A 331 -24.34 -9.65 -9.78
N ILE A 332 -25.31 -10.43 -9.32
CA ILE A 332 -25.75 -10.43 -7.92
C ILE A 332 -24.94 -11.43 -7.12
N ASP A 333 -24.32 -10.96 -6.04
CA ASP A 333 -23.64 -11.75 -5.03
C ASP A 333 -24.50 -11.89 -3.76
N GLU A 334 -24.77 -13.14 -3.38
CA GLU A 334 -25.67 -13.51 -2.28
C GLU A 334 -24.91 -13.93 -1.01
N GLU A 335 -23.59 -13.78 -0.94
CA GLU A 335 -22.79 -14.13 0.25
C GLU A 335 -23.20 -13.36 1.53
N ASP A 336 -23.59 -12.09 1.40
CA ASP A 336 -23.95 -11.20 2.53
C ASP A 336 -25.38 -10.64 2.39
N LEU A 337 -26.38 -11.46 2.72
CA LEU A 337 -27.81 -11.08 2.69
C LEU A 337 -28.32 -10.56 4.03
N LYS A 338 -29.31 -9.66 3.94
CA LYS A 338 -30.13 -9.20 5.07
C LYS A 338 -31.60 -9.40 4.75
N TYR A 339 -32.41 -9.56 5.80
CA TYR A 339 -33.82 -9.89 5.65
C TYR A 339 -34.71 -8.90 6.41
N ALA A 340 -35.98 -8.85 5.99
CA ALA A 340 -37.04 -8.17 6.71
C ALA A 340 -38.39 -8.83 6.41
N PHE A 341 -39.35 -8.66 7.32
CA PHE A 341 -40.73 -9.11 7.10
C PHE A 341 -41.51 -8.11 6.25
N PHE A 342 -42.28 -8.65 5.30
CA PHE A 342 -43.18 -7.91 4.43
C PHE A 342 -44.48 -8.68 4.29
N THR A 343 -45.62 -7.99 4.30
CA THR A 343 -46.88 -8.56 3.81
C THR A 343 -46.83 -8.69 2.28
N GLU A 344 -47.72 -9.48 1.67
CA GLU A 344 -47.75 -9.62 0.21
C GLU A 344 -47.97 -8.27 -0.51
N ASP A 345 -48.88 -7.43 0.01
CA ASP A 345 -49.12 -6.07 -0.50
C ASP A 345 -47.87 -5.17 -0.43
N GLU A 346 -47.00 -5.39 0.57
CA GLU A 346 -45.75 -4.63 0.72
C GLU A 346 -44.65 -5.12 -0.22
N LYS A 347 -44.69 -6.39 -0.64
CA LYS A 347 -43.73 -6.99 -1.58
C LYS A 347 -44.03 -6.58 -3.02
N GLU A 348 -45.30 -6.56 -3.39
CA GLU A 348 -45.78 -6.37 -4.77
C GLU A 348 -45.04 -5.24 -5.55
N PRO A 349 -44.80 -4.04 -4.97
CA PRO A 349 -44.14 -2.96 -5.70
C PRO A 349 -42.67 -3.25 -6.06
N TYR A 350 -42.01 -4.13 -5.31
CA TYR A 350 -40.57 -4.39 -5.32
C TYR A 350 -40.21 -5.76 -5.92
N LEU A 351 -41.18 -6.53 -6.41
CA LEU A 351 -40.91 -7.83 -7.02
C LEU A 351 -39.98 -7.68 -8.23
N LEU A 352 -38.94 -8.51 -8.23
CA LEU A 352 -37.94 -8.60 -9.28
C LEU A 352 -38.38 -9.61 -10.35
N LYS A 353 -37.96 -9.35 -11.59
CA LYS A 353 -38.09 -10.26 -12.72
C LYS A 353 -36.71 -10.53 -13.31
N GLU A 354 -36.55 -11.70 -13.89
CA GLU A 354 -35.35 -12.01 -14.67
C GLU A 354 -35.16 -10.95 -15.77
N GLY A 355 -33.92 -10.47 -15.91
CA GLY A 355 -33.57 -9.40 -16.82
C GLY A 355 -33.76 -7.98 -16.25
N ASP A 356 -34.31 -7.81 -15.04
CA ASP A 356 -34.24 -6.53 -14.33
C ASP A 356 -32.78 -6.14 -14.07
N ILE A 357 -32.48 -4.84 -14.06
CA ILE A 357 -31.18 -4.32 -13.71
C ILE A 357 -31.32 -3.47 -12.44
N LEU A 358 -30.54 -3.80 -11.41
CA LEU A 358 -30.41 -2.96 -10.22
C LEU A 358 -29.21 -2.03 -10.39
N THR A 359 -29.42 -0.74 -10.12
CA THR A 359 -28.37 0.29 -10.20
C THR A 359 -28.20 1.01 -8.87
N ILE A 360 -26.96 1.33 -8.50
CA ILE A 360 -26.62 2.04 -7.26
C ILE A 360 -27.01 3.51 -7.41
N ARG A 361 -27.92 3.98 -6.55
CA ARG A 361 -28.37 5.38 -6.54
C ARG A 361 -27.39 6.31 -5.82
N SER A 362 -26.91 5.85 -4.67
CA SER A 362 -26.29 6.72 -3.65
C SER A 362 -25.03 6.07 -3.09
N ASN A 363 -23.90 6.77 -3.16
CA ASN A 363 -22.63 6.29 -2.60
C ASN A 363 -21.67 7.45 -2.27
N GLY A 364 -20.73 7.23 -1.36
CA GLY A 364 -19.65 8.19 -1.08
C GLY A 364 -18.68 8.36 -2.26
N SER A 365 -18.46 7.29 -3.04
CA SER A 365 -17.68 7.34 -4.28
C SER A 365 -18.60 7.55 -5.49
N VAL A 366 -18.31 8.55 -6.31
CA VAL A 366 -19.06 8.82 -7.55
C VAL A 366 -18.93 7.69 -8.57
N ASP A 367 -17.78 7.01 -8.61
CA ASP A 367 -17.52 5.86 -9.50
C ASP A 367 -18.44 4.65 -9.20
N LEU A 368 -18.89 4.52 -7.93
CA LEU A 368 -19.83 3.47 -7.55
C LEU A 368 -21.28 3.84 -7.87
N VAL A 369 -21.60 5.13 -8.00
CA VAL A 369 -22.95 5.57 -8.39
C VAL A 369 -23.22 5.12 -9.83
N GLY A 370 -24.40 4.57 -10.06
CA GLY A 370 -24.85 4.04 -11.34
C GLY A 370 -24.24 2.70 -11.74
N ARG A 371 -23.41 2.05 -10.90
CA ARG A 371 -22.97 0.68 -11.13
C ARG A 371 -24.17 -0.26 -11.11
N CYS A 372 -24.18 -1.24 -12.00
CA CYS A 372 -25.35 -2.04 -12.31
C CYS A 372 -25.10 -3.54 -12.08
N SER A 373 -26.16 -4.29 -11.86
CA SER A 373 -26.14 -5.75 -11.90
C SER A 373 -27.46 -6.30 -12.40
N ILE A 374 -27.41 -7.36 -13.20
CA ILE A 374 -28.58 -8.00 -13.79
C ILE A 374 -29.16 -9.04 -12.83
N ILE A 375 -30.49 -9.08 -12.75
CA ILE A 375 -31.25 -10.08 -12.02
C ILE A 375 -31.39 -11.32 -12.88
N ARG A 376 -30.94 -12.46 -12.35
CA ARG A 376 -31.16 -13.79 -12.92
C ARG A 376 -32.34 -14.45 -12.21
N LYS A 377 -32.85 -15.55 -12.76
CA LYS A 377 -33.96 -16.33 -12.20
C LYS A 377 -33.80 -16.67 -10.71
N ILE A 378 -32.58 -16.95 -10.25
CA ILE A 378 -32.30 -17.28 -8.84
C ILE A 378 -32.46 -16.09 -7.87
N ASN A 379 -32.50 -14.87 -8.37
CA ASN A 379 -32.59 -13.66 -7.54
C ASN A 379 -34.03 -13.10 -7.46
N THR A 380 -35.00 -13.66 -8.20
CA THR A 380 -36.33 -13.05 -8.38
C THR A 380 -37.22 -13.11 -7.14
N ASP A 381 -36.89 -13.98 -6.19
CA ASP A 381 -37.56 -14.13 -4.90
C ASP A 381 -37.19 -13.03 -3.89
N LYS A 382 -36.22 -12.16 -4.24
CA LYS A 382 -35.65 -11.14 -3.37
C LYS A 382 -36.25 -9.76 -3.65
N LEU A 383 -36.17 -8.89 -2.66
CA LEU A 383 -36.44 -7.45 -2.81
C LEU A 383 -35.12 -6.67 -2.85
N TYR A 384 -35.18 -5.34 -2.93
CA TYR A 384 -33.99 -4.49 -3.03
C TYR A 384 -34.15 -3.20 -2.21
N ALA A 385 -33.05 -2.69 -1.69
CA ALA A 385 -33.03 -1.54 -0.78
C ALA A 385 -33.23 -0.19 -1.50
N GLY A 386 -33.71 0.83 -0.78
CA GLY A 386 -34.09 2.15 -1.33
C GLY A 386 -32.95 3.01 -1.91
N TYR A 387 -31.69 2.68 -1.62
CA TYR A 387 -30.51 3.25 -2.27
C TYR A 387 -30.12 2.52 -3.57
N LEU A 388 -30.95 1.56 -4.01
CA LEU A 388 -30.91 0.96 -5.34
C LEU A 388 -32.15 1.42 -6.13
N ILE A 389 -31.98 1.51 -7.45
CA ILE A 389 -33.06 1.75 -8.41
C ILE A 389 -33.13 0.54 -9.33
N ARG A 390 -34.35 0.05 -9.58
CA ARG A 390 -34.61 -0.98 -10.57
C ARG A 390 -34.92 -0.34 -11.91
N LEU A 391 -34.19 -0.76 -12.93
CA LEU A 391 -34.47 -0.52 -14.34
C LEU A 391 -35.04 -1.82 -14.91
N ARG A 392 -36.25 -1.78 -15.44
CA ARG A 392 -36.89 -2.96 -16.04
C ARG A 392 -36.89 -2.79 -17.56
N PRO A 393 -36.05 -3.52 -18.30
CA PRO A 393 -35.95 -3.37 -19.75
C PRO A 393 -37.22 -3.87 -20.45
N LEU A 394 -37.63 -3.22 -21.53
CA LEU A 394 -38.73 -3.67 -22.37
C LEU A 394 -38.21 -4.80 -23.26
N ALA A 395 -38.51 -6.06 -22.87
CA ALA A 395 -37.84 -7.24 -23.42
C ALA A 395 -37.96 -7.38 -24.96
N ASN A 396 -39.05 -6.91 -25.55
CA ASN A 396 -39.28 -6.86 -27.00
C ASN A 396 -38.43 -5.81 -27.74
N ILE A 397 -37.91 -4.81 -27.03
CA ILE A 397 -37.16 -3.68 -27.59
C ILE A 397 -35.66 -3.81 -27.29
N VAL A 398 -35.31 -4.15 -26.05
CA VAL A 398 -33.92 -4.11 -25.57
C VAL A 398 -33.50 -5.39 -24.85
N ASP A 399 -32.33 -5.93 -25.18
CA ASP A 399 -31.70 -7.03 -24.44
C ASP A 399 -31.13 -6.50 -23.12
N SER A 400 -31.43 -7.18 -22.02
CA SER A 400 -31.00 -6.77 -20.68
C SER A 400 -29.48 -6.78 -20.52
N ARG A 401 -28.77 -7.71 -21.17
CA ARG A 401 -27.30 -7.80 -21.15
C ARG A 401 -26.71 -6.67 -21.97
N TYR A 402 -27.26 -6.40 -23.16
CA TYR A 402 -26.88 -5.23 -23.96
C TYR A 402 -27.01 -3.94 -23.13
N LEU A 403 -28.15 -3.75 -22.44
CA LEU A 403 -28.37 -2.56 -21.62
C LEU A 403 -27.41 -2.49 -20.42
N LEU A 404 -27.13 -3.62 -19.76
CA LEU A 404 -26.14 -3.69 -18.68
C LEU A 404 -24.78 -3.17 -19.17
N TYR A 405 -24.28 -3.70 -20.29
CA TYR A 405 -22.99 -3.30 -20.84
C TYR A 405 -22.99 -1.87 -21.37
N ALA A 406 -24.12 -1.39 -21.91
CA ALA A 406 -24.25 0.00 -22.34
C ALA A 406 -24.04 0.94 -21.15
N LEU A 407 -24.68 0.67 -20.01
CA LEU A 407 -24.54 1.45 -18.79
C LEU A 407 -23.12 1.42 -18.19
N GLU A 408 -22.32 0.42 -18.55
CA GLU A 408 -20.89 0.32 -18.18
C GLU A 408 -19.94 0.94 -19.22
N SER A 409 -20.42 1.29 -20.40
CA SER A 409 -19.62 1.94 -21.43
C SER A 409 -19.14 3.32 -20.97
N GLN A 410 -17.96 3.75 -21.45
CA GLN A 410 -17.35 5.00 -21.02
C GLN A 410 -18.25 6.22 -21.24
N ASP A 411 -19.01 6.27 -22.34
CA ASP A 411 -19.93 7.37 -22.64
C ASP A 411 -21.06 7.45 -21.59
N LEU A 412 -21.74 6.34 -21.30
CA LEU A 412 -22.81 6.33 -20.30
C LEU A 412 -22.29 6.53 -18.89
N ARG A 413 -21.12 5.98 -18.54
CA ARG A 413 -20.45 6.24 -17.27
C ARG A 413 -20.19 7.72 -17.07
N THR A 414 -19.70 8.40 -18.10
CA THR A 414 -19.44 9.85 -18.07
C THR A 414 -20.75 10.64 -17.88
N GLN A 415 -21.83 10.24 -18.55
CA GLN A 415 -23.15 10.87 -18.37
C GLN A 415 -23.68 10.69 -16.95
N ILE A 416 -23.54 9.50 -16.36
CA ILE A 416 -23.95 9.18 -14.99
C ILE A 416 -23.15 10.01 -13.99
N GLU A 417 -21.83 10.00 -14.09
CA GLU A 417 -20.93 10.67 -13.14
C GLU A 417 -21.09 12.19 -13.19
N THR A 418 -21.34 12.76 -14.38
CA THR A 418 -21.63 14.19 -14.54
C THR A 418 -22.97 14.60 -13.93
N LYS A 419 -23.98 13.72 -14.02
CA LYS A 419 -25.31 13.97 -13.43
C LYS A 419 -25.36 13.67 -11.93
N ALA A 420 -24.45 12.84 -11.41
CA ALA A 420 -24.40 12.48 -10.01
C ALA A 420 -23.96 13.68 -9.15
N LYS A 421 -24.89 14.23 -8.36
CA LYS A 421 -24.63 15.40 -7.52
C LYS A 421 -24.24 14.99 -6.11
N SER A 422 -23.24 15.66 -5.54
CA SER A 422 -22.86 15.49 -4.13
C SER A 422 -23.76 16.33 -3.22
N THR A 423 -24.25 15.72 -2.14
CA THR A 423 -24.90 16.42 -1.02
C THR A 423 -24.36 15.84 0.27
N SER A 424 -23.71 16.68 1.09
CA SER A 424 -23.09 16.28 2.36
C SER A 424 -22.16 15.05 2.26
N GLY A 425 -21.36 14.97 1.19
CA GLY A 425 -20.39 13.90 0.98
C GLY A 425 -20.95 12.61 0.36
N VAL A 426 -22.24 12.58 -0.01
CA VAL A 426 -22.87 11.46 -0.72
C VAL A 426 -23.27 11.89 -2.12
N ASN A 427 -22.78 11.17 -3.13
CA ASN A 427 -23.15 11.36 -4.52
C ASN A 427 -24.45 10.61 -4.81
N ASN A 428 -25.38 11.26 -5.51
CA ASN A 428 -26.70 10.71 -5.81
C ASN A 428 -27.04 10.92 -7.28
N ILE A 429 -27.61 9.88 -7.90
CA ILE A 429 -28.32 9.98 -9.18
C ILE A 429 -29.78 9.60 -8.99
N ASN A 430 -30.73 10.34 -9.55
CA ASN A 430 -32.15 10.06 -9.40
C ASN A 430 -32.76 9.38 -10.64
N SER A 431 -33.97 8.87 -10.50
CA SER A 431 -34.72 8.17 -11.57
C SER A 431 -34.91 9.01 -12.83
N GLY A 432 -35.10 10.33 -12.71
CA GLY A 432 -35.24 11.24 -13.84
C GLY A 432 -33.91 11.46 -14.57
N GLU A 433 -32.81 11.60 -13.82
CA GLU A 433 -31.46 11.68 -14.37
C GLU A 433 -31.09 10.41 -15.13
N LEU A 434 -31.34 9.22 -14.55
CA LEU A 434 -31.17 7.94 -15.23
C LEU A 434 -32.05 7.83 -16.48
N SER A 435 -33.32 8.21 -16.37
CA SER A 435 -34.27 8.21 -17.50
C SER A 435 -33.79 9.07 -18.68
N SER A 436 -33.04 10.13 -18.40
CA SER A 436 -32.51 11.08 -19.40
C SER A 436 -31.18 10.67 -20.03
N LEU A 437 -30.58 9.55 -19.63
CA LEU A 437 -29.33 9.07 -20.22
C LEU A 437 -29.54 8.76 -21.70
N ILE A 438 -28.58 9.15 -22.54
CA ILE A 438 -28.63 8.93 -23.99
C ILE A 438 -27.86 7.65 -24.30
N ILE A 439 -28.57 6.64 -24.78
CA ILE A 439 -28.03 5.31 -25.12
C ILE A 439 -28.05 5.08 -26.64
N PRO A 440 -27.02 4.41 -27.19
CA PRO A 440 -27.08 3.90 -28.56
C PRO A 440 -27.98 2.66 -28.62
N LEU A 441 -28.77 2.56 -29.68
CA LEU A 441 -29.71 1.47 -29.92
C LEU A 441 -29.56 0.95 -31.36
N CYS A 442 -29.62 -0.37 -31.49
CA CYS A 442 -29.64 -1.11 -32.74
C CYS A 442 -30.72 -2.19 -32.71
N SER A 443 -30.89 -2.93 -33.80
CA SER A 443 -31.87 -4.02 -33.87
C SER A 443 -31.69 -5.03 -32.73
N LYS A 444 -32.78 -5.67 -32.29
CA LYS A 444 -32.75 -6.62 -31.17
C LYS A 444 -31.79 -7.80 -31.41
N ASP A 445 -31.70 -8.25 -32.66
CA ASP A 445 -30.78 -9.33 -33.06
C ASP A 445 -29.32 -8.87 -32.92
N GLU A 446 -29.00 -7.65 -33.38
CA GLU A 446 -27.66 -7.09 -33.23
C GLU A 446 -27.30 -6.82 -31.75
N GLN A 447 -28.26 -6.39 -30.92
CA GLN A 447 -28.04 -6.24 -29.48
C GLN A 447 -27.65 -7.56 -28.83
N THR A 448 -28.29 -8.65 -29.24
CA THR A 448 -28.02 -10.01 -28.75
C THR A 448 -26.61 -10.43 -29.16
N GLU A 449 -26.24 -10.23 -30.42
CA GLU A 449 -24.89 -10.49 -30.93
C GLU A 449 -23.83 -9.69 -30.15
N ILE A 450 -24.06 -8.39 -29.92
CA ILE A 450 -23.13 -7.55 -29.13
C ILE A 450 -22.96 -8.12 -27.72
N ALA A 451 -24.06 -8.47 -27.06
CA ALA A 451 -24.01 -9.03 -25.72
C ALA A 451 -23.24 -10.34 -25.67
N ASP A 452 -23.47 -11.25 -26.62
CA ASP A 452 -22.80 -12.54 -26.71
C ASP A 452 -21.29 -12.37 -26.97
N LEU A 453 -20.90 -11.46 -27.87
CA LEU A 453 -19.49 -11.13 -28.13
C LEU A 453 -18.80 -10.53 -26.90
N ILE A 454 -19.47 -9.62 -26.17
CA ILE A 454 -18.92 -9.05 -24.93
C ILE A 454 -18.76 -10.13 -23.87
N GLU A 455 -19.79 -10.97 -23.63
CA GLU A 455 -19.74 -12.05 -22.65
C GLU A 455 -18.60 -13.03 -22.97
N SER A 456 -18.45 -13.42 -24.25
CA SER A 456 -17.35 -14.28 -24.70
C SER A 456 -15.98 -13.67 -24.42
N GLN A 457 -15.78 -12.39 -24.76
CA GLN A 457 -14.49 -11.72 -24.56
C GLN A 457 -14.21 -11.46 -23.08
N PHE A 458 -15.21 -11.12 -22.28
CA PHE A 458 -15.07 -10.95 -20.83
C PHE A 458 -14.68 -12.27 -20.17
N SER A 459 -15.27 -13.39 -20.58
CA SER A 459 -14.86 -14.71 -20.09
C SER A 459 -13.38 -15.00 -20.40
N VAL A 460 -12.89 -14.63 -21.58
CA VAL A 460 -11.45 -14.76 -21.91
C VAL A 460 -10.60 -13.86 -21.01
N ILE A 461 -11.00 -12.61 -20.80
CA ILE A 461 -10.29 -11.67 -19.90
C ILE A 461 -10.21 -12.24 -18.48
N ASP A 462 -11.33 -12.70 -17.92
CA ASP A 462 -11.39 -13.20 -16.55
C ASP A 462 -10.48 -14.45 -16.38
N ASN A 463 -10.45 -15.35 -17.36
CA ASN A 463 -9.53 -16.50 -17.37
C ASN A 463 -8.05 -16.09 -17.46
N LEU A 464 -7.74 -15.05 -18.24
CA LEU A 464 -6.38 -14.50 -18.33
C LEU A 464 -5.96 -13.85 -17.01
N GLU A 465 -6.85 -13.09 -16.36
CA GLU A 465 -6.61 -12.49 -15.04
C GLU A 465 -6.30 -13.58 -14.01
N GLN A 466 -7.09 -14.66 -13.96
CA GLN A 466 -6.85 -15.79 -13.07
C GLN A 466 -5.51 -16.50 -13.37
N THR A 467 -5.18 -16.68 -14.65
CA THR A 467 -3.92 -17.29 -15.07
C THR A 467 -2.72 -16.45 -14.63
N ILE A 468 -2.82 -15.12 -14.79
CA ILE A 468 -1.78 -14.18 -14.36
C ILE A 468 -1.62 -14.21 -12.84
N GLU A 469 -2.73 -14.20 -12.08
CA GLU A 469 -2.68 -14.26 -10.62
C GLU A 469 -1.99 -15.56 -10.13
N SER A 470 -2.34 -16.71 -10.74
CA SER A 470 -1.64 -17.97 -10.49
C SER A 470 -0.15 -17.89 -10.84
N GLY A 471 0.21 -17.23 -11.95
CA GLY A 471 1.60 -17.00 -12.35
C GLY A 471 2.39 -16.16 -11.33
N LEU A 472 1.77 -15.13 -10.75
CA LEU A 472 2.37 -14.32 -9.69
C LEU A 472 2.60 -15.12 -8.41
N GLN A 473 1.63 -15.93 -7.98
CA GLN A 473 1.77 -16.82 -6.82
C GLN A 473 2.88 -17.87 -7.04
N LYS A 474 2.92 -18.49 -8.22
CA LYS A 474 3.99 -19.44 -8.60
C LYS A 474 5.35 -18.77 -8.61
N SER A 475 5.44 -17.51 -9.03
CA SER A 475 6.69 -16.74 -9.02
C SER A 475 7.23 -16.55 -7.60
N GLU A 476 6.37 -16.23 -6.63
CA GLU A 476 6.77 -16.13 -5.22
C GLU A 476 7.25 -17.47 -4.66
N ALA A 477 6.53 -18.56 -4.97
CA ALA A 477 6.93 -19.91 -4.57
C ALA A 477 8.28 -20.32 -5.21
N LEU A 478 8.50 -19.96 -6.47
CA LEU A 478 9.74 -20.23 -7.19
C LEU A 478 10.92 -19.48 -6.57
N ARG A 479 10.73 -18.21 -6.15
CA ARG A 479 11.76 -17.46 -5.41
C ARG A 479 12.23 -18.22 -4.18
N GLN A 480 11.30 -18.74 -3.38
CA GLN A 480 11.64 -19.52 -2.18
C GLN A 480 12.26 -20.88 -2.52
N SER A 481 11.84 -21.51 -3.62
CA SER A 481 12.44 -22.75 -4.13
C SER A 481 13.90 -22.54 -4.57
N ILE A 482 14.21 -21.44 -5.24
CA ILE A 482 15.58 -21.06 -5.63
C ILE A 482 16.45 -20.89 -4.39
N LEU A 483 16.00 -20.13 -3.38
CA LEU A 483 16.74 -19.98 -2.13
C LEU A 483 16.93 -21.33 -1.42
N LYS A 484 15.90 -22.17 -1.36
CA LYS A 484 16.00 -23.51 -0.78
C LYS A 484 17.08 -24.35 -1.49
N LYS A 485 17.06 -24.41 -2.83
CA LYS A 485 18.08 -25.13 -3.61
C LYS A 485 19.48 -24.54 -3.41
N ALA A 486 19.58 -23.21 -3.32
CA ALA A 486 20.85 -22.53 -3.05
C ALA A 486 21.49 -23.02 -1.75
N PHE A 487 20.74 -23.00 -0.66
CA PHE A 487 21.26 -23.34 0.67
C PHE A 487 21.22 -24.84 1.01
N GLU A 488 20.74 -25.67 0.10
CA GLU A 488 20.96 -27.13 0.09
C GLU A 488 22.16 -27.53 -0.79
N GLY A 489 22.83 -26.56 -1.43
CA GLY A 489 23.95 -26.81 -2.35
C GLY A 489 23.55 -27.55 -3.63
N LYS A 490 22.33 -27.29 -4.11
CA LYS A 490 21.75 -27.88 -5.33
C LYS A 490 21.57 -26.87 -6.46
N LEU A 491 21.95 -25.61 -6.24
CA LEU A 491 21.78 -24.55 -7.23
C LEU A 491 22.96 -24.43 -8.20
N VAL A 492 24.17 -24.73 -7.72
CA VAL A 492 25.41 -24.70 -8.49
C VAL A 492 26.23 -25.96 -8.22
N SER A 493 27.13 -26.33 -9.13
CA SER A 493 28.07 -27.43 -8.92
C SER A 493 29.16 -27.07 -7.92
N GLN A 494 29.62 -28.05 -7.15
CA GLN A 494 30.81 -27.93 -6.31
C GLN A 494 32.08 -27.95 -7.18
N ASP A 495 33.07 -27.15 -6.81
CA ASP A 495 34.40 -27.15 -7.43
C ASP A 495 35.40 -27.81 -6.47
N PRO A 496 36.02 -28.95 -6.83
CA PRO A 496 37.04 -29.60 -6.00
C PRO A 496 38.27 -28.73 -5.70
N ASN A 497 38.53 -27.69 -6.50
CA ASN A 497 39.66 -26.78 -6.33
C ASN A 497 39.38 -25.63 -5.34
N ASP A 498 38.14 -25.50 -4.86
CA ASP A 498 37.80 -24.47 -3.89
C ASP A 498 38.50 -24.71 -2.54
N GLU A 499 38.80 -23.61 -1.82
CA GLU A 499 39.35 -23.71 -0.47
C GLU A 499 38.40 -24.51 0.44
N PRO A 500 38.92 -25.46 1.25
CA PRO A 500 38.09 -26.13 2.24
C PRO A 500 37.47 -25.13 3.21
N VAL A 501 36.16 -25.27 3.49
CA VAL A 501 35.43 -24.37 4.41
C VAL A 501 36.05 -24.29 5.80
N SER A 502 36.73 -25.35 6.24
CA SER A 502 37.50 -25.34 7.48
C SER A 502 38.58 -24.26 7.53
N GLU A 503 39.23 -23.95 6.41
CA GLU A 503 40.24 -22.89 6.32
C GLU A 503 39.60 -21.50 6.35
N LEU A 504 38.47 -21.33 5.66
CA LEU A 504 37.68 -20.10 5.74
C LEU A 504 37.23 -19.81 7.18
N LEU A 505 36.69 -20.80 7.89
CA LEU A 505 36.27 -20.64 9.28
C LEU A 505 37.44 -20.33 10.22
N LYS A 506 38.60 -20.97 10.03
CA LYS A 506 39.83 -20.62 10.78
C LYS A 506 40.21 -19.17 10.57
N ARG A 507 40.19 -18.69 9.32
CA ARG A 507 40.49 -17.29 8.95
C ARG A 507 39.51 -16.31 9.60
N ILE A 508 38.20 -16.60 9.55
CA ILE A 508 37.17 -15.80 10.22
C ILE A 508 37.44 -15.72 11.73
N GLN A 509 37.75 -16.84 12.37
CA GLN A 509 38.01 -16.90 13.81
C GLN A 509 39.27 -16.11 14.20
N SER A 510 40.38 -16.27 13.47
CA SER A 510 41.64 -15.58 13.74
C SER A 510 41.49 -14.07 13.57
N GLU A 511 40.86 -13.63 12.47
CA GLU A 511 40.67 -12.21 12.18
C GLU A 511 39.68 -11.57 13.16
N LYS A 512 38.63 -12.30 13.56
CA LYS A 512 37.68 -11.80 14.55
C LYS A 512 38.33 -11.65 15.92
N LYS A 513 39.19 -12.59 16.33
CA LYS A 513 39.99 -12.45 17.56
C LYS A 513 40.87 -11.20 17.49
N ARG A 514 41.57 -11.01 16.37
CA ARG A 514 42.44 -9.84 16.13
C ARG A 514 41.65 -8.53 16.18
N TYR A 515 40.49 -8.47 15.56
CA TYR A 515 39.58 -7.33 15.59
C TYR A 515 39.10 -7.01 17.02
N LEU A 516 38.70 -8.02 17.80
CA LEU A 516 38.26 -7.83 19.18
C LEU A 516 39.40 -7.36 20.09
N GLU A 517 40.61 -7.86 19.90
CA GLU A 517 41.82 -7.42 20.61
C GLU A 517 42.15 -5.96 20.27
N GLN A 518 42.12 -5.58 19.00
CA GLN A 518 42.31 -4.19 18.57
C GLN A 518 41.24 -3.26 19.17
N LYS A 519 39.96 -3.64 19.16
CA LYS A 519 38.88 -2.86 19.82
C LYS A 519 39.11 -2.73 21.32
N LYS A 520 39.56 -3.78 22.01
CA LYS A 520 39.92 -3.72 23.44
C LYS A 520 41.09 -2.77 23.67
N GLN A 521 42.14 -2.82 22.85
CA GLN A 521 43.29 -1.92 22.95
C GLN A 521 42.91 -0.47 22.68
N GLN A 522 42.09 -0.18 21.67
CA GLN A 522 41.57 1.17 21.41
C GLN A 522 40.74 1.71 22.58
N LYS A 523 39.88 0.88 23.18
CA LYS A 523 39.14 1.24 24.41
C LYS A 523 40.09 1.53 25.59
N LYS A 524 41.16 0.74 25.76
CA LYS A 524 42.18 0.98 26.79
C LYS A 524 42.96 2.27 26.53
N LYS A 525 43.41 2.53 25.30
CA LYS A 525 44.09 3.78 24.91
C LYS A 525 43.20 5.01 25.15
N LYS A 526 41.90 4.94 24.82
CA LYS A 526 40.92 6.01 25.08
C LYS A 526 40.58 6.20 26.58
N ARG A 527 40.88 5.22 27.44
CA ARG A 527 40.63 5.27 28.89
C ARG A 527 41.85 5.71 29.71
N LYS A 528 43.05 5.82 29.11
CA LYS A 528 44.20 6.43 29.82
C LYS A 528 43.86 7.91 30.10
N PRO A 529 43.90 8.38 31.35
CA PRO A 529 43.68 9.79 31.64
C PRO A 529 44.76 10.62 30.93
N LYS A 530 44.36 11.69 30.23
CA LYS A 530 45.31 12.70 29.78
C LYS A 530 45.95 13.29 31.04
N LYS A 531 47.28 13.24 31.14
CA LYS A 531 48.05 14.01 32.13
C LYS A 531 47.63 15.47 31.93
N ILE A 532 46.95 16.06 32.91
CA ILE A 532 46.65 17.50 32.91
C ILE A 532 47.96 18.17 33.35
N GLU A 533 48.72 18.71 32.41
CA GLU A 533 49.72 19.73 32.74
C GLU A 533 48.97 20.99 33.15
N LYS A 534 49.02 21.31 34.44
CA LYS A 534 48.47 22.54 35.00
C LYS A 534 49.39 23.69 34.57
N MET A 535 49.02 24.42 33.51
CA MET A 535 49.51 25.78 33.31
C MET A 535 48.52 26.76 33.97
N SER A 536 48.77 27.11 35.23
CA SER A 536 48.23 28.32 35.83
C SER A 536 49.39 29.19 36.28
N LYS A 537 49.88 30.07 35.40
CA LYS A 537 50.72 31.18 35.84
C LYS A 537 49.81 32.13 36.62
N GLU A 538 49.98 32.20 37.92
CA GLU A 538 49.26 33.14 38.77
C GLU A 538 49.83 34.55 38.51
N LEU A 539 48.99 35.49 38.06
CA LEU A 539 49.41 36.81 37.61
C LEU A 539 49.60 37.77 38.79
N SER A 540 50.63 38.62 38.75
CA SER A 540 50.76 39.75 39.69
C SER A 540 49.68 40.80 39.48
N ILE A 541 49.49 41.71 40.44
CA ILE A 541 48.54 42.84 40.32
C ILE A 541 48.88 43.70 39.10
N GLU A 542 50.18 43.96 38.86
CA GLU A 542 50.64 44.73 37.71
C GLU A 542 50.30 44.03 36.38
N GLU A 543 50.48 42.70 36.32
CA GLU A 543 50.13 41.91 35.13
C GLU A 543 48.61 41.89 34.88
N VAL A 544 47.80 41.79 35.93
CA VAL A 544 46.34 41.89 35.81
C VAL A 544 45.94 43.25 35.26
N LEU A 545 46.51 44.35 35.79
CA LEU A 545 46.19 45.69 35.31
C LEU A 545 46.68 45.93 33.86
N LYS A 546 47.82 45.36 33.44
CA LYS A 546 48.29 45.43 32.03
C LYS A 546 47.31 44.80 31.04
N THR A 547 46.51 43.82 31.46
CA THR A 547 45.50 43.19 30.58
C THR A 547 44.30 44.09 30.30
N SER A 548 44.11 45.19 31.03
CA SER A 548 42.99 46.10 30.88
C SER A 548 43.45 47.51 30.48
N LYS A 549 42.92 48.04 29.39
CA LYS A 549 43.12 49.45 28.97
C LYS A 549 42.28 50.46 29.77
N LYS A 550 41.46 50.01 30.73
CA LYS A 550 40.59 50.84 31.57
C LYS A 550 40.78 50.52 33.04
N ALA A 551 40.51 51.48 33.92
CA ALA A 551 40.56 51.26 35.36
C ALA A 551 39.60 50.13 35.79
N MET A 552 40.09 49.23 36.64
CA MET A 552 39.40 48.04 37.11
C MET A 552 39.06 48.18 38.60
N LEU A 553 37.94 47.61 39.05
CA LEU A 553 37.60 47.60 40.46
C LEU A 553 38.66 46.82 41.26
N ALA A 554 39.10 47.35 42.40
CA ALA A 554 40.12 46.71 43.24
C ALA A 554 39.75 45.27 43.62
N LYS A 555 38.45 44.99 43.83
CA LYS A 555 37.92 43.64 44.08
C LYS A 555 38.14 42.69 42.90
N ASP A 556 37.98 43.15 41.67
CA ASP A 556 38.18 42.33 40.47
C ASP A 556 39.67 42.07 40.22
N VAL A 557 40.51 43.05 40.51
CA VAL A 557 41.97 42.89 40.44
C VAL A 557 42.44 41.87 41.48
N TRP A 558 41.90 41.92 42.70
CA TRP A 558 42.17 40.92 43.74
C TRP A 558 41.76 39.51 43.29
N GLN A 559 40.56 39.36 42.73
CA GLN A 559 40.08 38.06 42.25
C GLN A 559 40.84 37.47 41.08
N LYS A 560 41.52 38.32 40.28
CA LYS A 560 42.25 37.89 39.08
C LYS A 560 43.76 37.76 39.30
N SER A 561 44.28 38.32 40.40
CA SER A 561 45.69 38.19 40.74
C SER A 561 45.97 36.90 41.52
N LYS A 562 47.26 36.56 41.65
CA LYS A 562 47.78 35.47 42.48
C LYS A 562 47.37 35.57 43.95
N HIS A 563 46.92 36.75 44.39
CA HIS A 563 46.52 37.01 45.78
C HIS A 563 45.06 36.67 46.05
N LYS A 564 44.30 36.10 45.10
CA LYS A 564 42.91 35.68 45.32
C LYS A 564 42.82 34.74 46.53
N GLY A 565 42.32 35.26 47.65
CA GLY A 565 42.18 34.51 48.91
C GLY A 565 43.14 34.94 50.03
N ASN A 566 44.15 35.77 49.75
CA ASN A 566 44.96 36.44 50.76
C ASN A 566 44.91 37.96 50.56
N ILE A 567 44.15 38.65 51.41
CA ILE A 567 43.95 40.10 51.29
C ILE A 567 45.15 40.90 51.81
N GLU A 568 45.91 40.36 52.77
CA GLU A 568 47.09 41.05 53.31
C GLU A 568 48.21 41.14 52.26
N ASP A 569 48.49 40.04 51.56
CA ASP A 569 49.48 40.01 50.47
C ASP A 569 49.05 40.88 49.28
N PHE A 570 47.73 40.95 49.02
CA PHE A 570 47.20 41.86 48.00
C PHE A 570 47.48 43.32 48.33
N TYR A 571 47.22 43.76 49.57
CA TYR A 571 47.54 45.12 50.01
C TYR A 571 49.03 45.39 50.09
N LYS A 572 49.83 44.38 50.45
CA LYS A 572 51.30 44.48 50.45
C LYS A 572 51.84 44.73 49.04
N GLU A 573 51.41 43.92 48.06
CA GLU A 573 51.84 44.13 46.67
C GLU A 573 51.31 45.46 46.12
N LEU A 574 50.07 45.88 46.43
CA LEU A 574 49.56 47.20 46.07
C LEU A 574 50.43 48.34 46.62
N LYS A 575 50.94 48.20 47.84
CA LYS A 575 51.83 49.18 48.46
C LYS A 575 53.19 49.21 47.76
N ASP A 576 53.72 48.04 47.39
CA ASP A 576 55.00 47.93 46.68
C ASP A 576 54.96 48.55 45.28
N ILE A 577 53.80 48.51 44.60
CA ILE A 577 53.60 49.11 43.27
C ILE A 577 52.78 50.39 43.30
N GLN A 578 52.60 51.03 44.46
CA GLN A 578 51.76 52.21 44.62
C GLN A 578 52.16 53.37 43.70
N SER A 579 53.46 53.54 43.43
CA SER A 579 53.98 54.56 42.49
C SER A 579 53.59 54.30 41.03
N LYS A 580 53.20 53.07 40.69
CA LYS A 580 52.79 52.66 39.34
C LYS A 580 51.27 52.59 39.15
N ILE A 581 50.50 52.77 40.22
CA ILE A 581 49.03 52.64 40.19
C ILE A 581 48.36 53.98 40.47
N LYS A 582 47.36 54.31 39.66
CA LYS A 582 46.41 55.39 39.92
C LYS A 582 45.11 54.80 40.47
N GLU A 583 44.75 55.23 41.68
CA GLU A 583 43.45 54.93 42.30
C GLU A 583 42.48 56.10 42.09
N VAL A 584 41.28 55.80 41.57
CA VAL A 584 40.16 56.75 41.49
C VAL A 584 39.01 56.22 42.33
N LYS A 585 38.60 56.97 43.35
CA LYS A 585 37.45 56.62 44.19
C LYS A 585 36.16 57.11 43.55
N LYS A 586 35.18 56.21 43.39
CA LYS A 586 33.83 56.52 42.90
C LYS A 586 32.82 55.98 43.90
N GLY A 587 32.32 56.86 44.78
CA GLY A 587 31.48 56.44 45.92
C GLY A 587 32.29 55.61 46.92
N THR A 588 31.80 54.43 47.25
CA THR A 588 32.47 53.47 48.16
C THR A 588 33.43 52.51 47.45
N GLU A 589 33.58 52.61 46.12
CA GLU A 589 34.42 51.73 45.32
C GLU A 589 35.72 52.41 44.86
N SER A 590 36.80 51.62 44.83
CA SER A 590 38.12 52.03 44.34
C SER A 590 38.43 51.37 42.99
N LEU A 591 38.71 52.19 41.99
CA LEU A 591 39.14 51.76 40.65
C LEU A 591 40.66 51.96 40.51
N LEU A 592 41.36 50.91 40.10
CA LEU A 592 42.81 50.85 39.92
C LEU A 592 43.16 50.79 38.42
N SER A 593 44.14 51.59 38.02
CA SER A 593 44.75 51.57 36.68
C SER A 593 46.25 51.79 36.82
N LEU A 594 47.04 51.39 35.82
CA LEU A 594 48.45 51.79 35.79
C LEU A 594 48.56 53.28 35.44
N VAL A 595 49.51 53.97 36.06
CA VAL A 595 49.93 55.31 35.62
C VAL A 595 50.61 55.15 34.26
N GLU A 596 50.22 55.95 33.27
CA GLU A 596 50.89 55.97 31.95
C GLU A 596 52.34 56.46 32.03
#